data_AF-A0A934H3S7-F1
#
_entry.id   AF-A0A934H3S7-F1
#
_cell.length_a   1.000
_cell.length_b   1.000
_cell.length_c   1.000
_cell.angle_alpha   90.00
_cell.angle_beta   90.00
_cell.angle_gamma   90.00
#
_symmetry.space_group_name_H-M   'P 1'
#
loop_
_entity.id
_entity.type
_entity.pdbx_description
1 polymer ?
#
loop_
_entity_poly.entity_id
_entity_poly.type
_entity_poly.pdbx_seq_one_letter_code
_entity_poly.pdbx_strand_id
1 'polypeptide(L)'
;VAVDLVERVHEQMTLDFIGQDQEHSLEIQLPFLQMVLPEFKLVPLMMENQSIETCQGLAQVLARVFAQGNALFVASSDLSHFYDYDRAAKLDRRALEDIGRYDAVGFARDVATGKCEACGAGPIATVLLATKALGGDKVTILKYANSGDVTGDRWRVVGYGAAAVTRSA
;
A
#
# COMPACT_ATOMS: atom_id res chain seq x y z
N VAL A 1 4.54 -3.09 -19.27
CA VAL A 1 4.79 -4.03 -18.15
C VAL A 1 6.20 -4.59 -18.27
N ALA A 2 6.94 -4.71 -17.17
CA ALA A 2 8.26 -5.36 -17.15
C ALA A 2 8.11 -6.87 -16.92
N VAL A 3 7.98 -7.63 -18.00
CA VAL A 3 7.79 -9.09 -17.94
C VAL A 3 8.96 -9.77 -17.23
N ASP A 4 10.19 -9.35 -17.54
CA ASP A 4 11.42 -9.83 -16.91
C ASP A 4 11.43 -9.65 -15.39
N LEU A 5 10.88 -8.54 -14.90
CA LEU A 5 10.81 -8.28 -13.46
C LEU A 5 9.75 -9.15 -12.78
N VAL A 6 8.62 -9.38 -13.44
CA VAL A 6 7.54 -10.25 -12.93
C VAL A 6 8.03 -11.70 -12.83
N GLU A 7 8.75 -12.20 -13.83
CA GLU A 7 9.32 -13.54 -13.83
C GLU A 7 10.29 -13.75 -12.66
N ARG A 8 11.16 -12.77 -12.36
CA ARG A 8 12.09 -12.84 -11.21
C ARG A 8 11.39 -12.89 -9.84
N VAL A 9 10.19 -12.31 -9.75
CA VAL A 9 9.35 -12.46 -8.55
C VAL A 9 8.74 -13.86 -8.52
N HIS A 10 8.19 -14.32 -9.66
CA HIS A 10 7.57 -15.64 -9.80
C HIS A 10 8.53 -16.79 -9.47
N GLU A 11 9.82 -16.67 -9.82
CA GLU A 11 10.87 -17.65 -9.49
C GLU A 11 11.08 -17.85 -7.98
N GLN A 12 10.71 -16.87 -7.15
CA GLN A 12 10.91 -16.92 -5.70
C GLN A 12 9.61 -17.06 -4.92
N MET A 13 8.47 -16.71 -5.52
CA MET A 13 7.14 -16.85 -4.96
C MET A 13 6.17 -17.07 -6.11
N THR A 14 5.51 -18.23 -6.13
CA THR A 14 4.54 -18.56 -7.18
C THR A 14 3.48 -17.48 -7.29
N LEU A 15 3.35 -16.93 -8.49
CA LEU A 15 2.33 -15.95 -8.86
C LEU A 15 1.36 -16.57 -9.86
N ASP A 16 0.08 -16.30 -9.68
CA ASP A 16 -0.93 -16.59 -10.70
C ASP A 16 -1.06 -15.40 -11.65
N PHE A 17 -1.02 -15.67 -12.95
CA PHE A 17 -1.18 -14.66 -13.98
C PHE A 17 -2.65 -14.51 -14.33
N ILE A 18 -3.20 -13.33 -14.04
CA ILE A 18 -4.60 -12.98 -14.28
C ILE A 18 -4.70 -11.99 -15.43
N GLY A 19 -5.75 -12.09 -16.23
CA GLY A 19 -6.07 -11.12 -17.28
C GLY A 19 -7.59 -10.95 -17.41
N GLN A 20 -8.02 -9.77 -17.86
CA GLN A 20 -9.44 -9.40 -18.03
C GLN A 20 -10.27 -9.51 -16.74
N ASP A 21 -9.67 -9.30 -15.57
CA ASP A 21 -10.43 -9.15 -14.33
C ASP A 21 -11.18 -7.80 -14.29
N GLN A 22 -11.95 -7.59 -13.22
CA GLN A 22 -12.66 -6.33 -12.93
C GLN A 22 -11.98 -5.55 -11.81
N GLU A 23 -10.69 -5.82 -11.55
CA GLU A 23 -9.97 -5.19 -10.46
C GLU A 23 -9.42 -3.83 -10.91
N HIS A 24 -9.75 -2.78 -10.15
CA HIS A 24 -9.44 -1.41 -10.55
C HIS A 24 -8.42 -0.72 -9.63
N SER A 25 -8.02 -1.34 -8.52
CA SER A 25 -7.09 -0.73 -7.55
C SER A 25 -5.76 -0.28 -8.16
N LEU A 26 -5.29 -0.99 -9.19
CA LEU A 26 -4.10 -0.61 -9.96
C LEU A 26 -4.40 0.47 -11.01
N GLU A 27 -5.51 0.33 -11.74
CA GLU A 27 -5.88 1.22 -12.84
C GLU A 27 -5.97 2.68 -12.38
N ILE A 28 -6.53 2.91 -11.18
CA ILE A 28 -6.67 4.24 -10.58
C ILE A 28 -5.32 4.94 -10.35
N GLN A 29 -4.22 4.18 -10.18
CA GLN A 29 -2.89 4.75 -9.95
C GLN A 29 -2.21 5.19 -11.26
N LEU A 30 -2.57 4.58 -12.40
CA LEU A 30 -1.88 4.80 -13.67
C LEU A 30 -1.90 6.26 -14.15
N PRO A 31 -3.03 7.00 -14.08
CA PRO A 31 -3.05 8.41 -14.49
C PRO A 31 -2.07 9.27 -13.69
N PHE A 32 -1.98 9.06 -12.37
CA PHE A 32 -1.04 9.81 -11.53
C PHE A 32 0.41 9.50 -11.90
N LEU A 33 0.74 8.22 -12.06
CA LEU A 33 2.09 7.79 -12.44
C LEU A 33 2.50 8.33 -13.81
N GLN A 34 1.61 8.28 -14.80
CA GLN A 34 1.88 8.82 -16.14
C GLN A 34 2.06 10.35 -16.15
N MET A 35 1.42 11.06 -15.23
CA MET A 35 1.57 12.51 -15.10
C MET A 35 2.89 12.91 -14.43
N VAL A 36 3.36 12.15 -13.44
CA VAL A 36 4.56 12.51 -12.65
C VAL A 36 5.84 11.80 -13.10
N LEU A 37 5.74 10.65 -13.78
CA LEU A 37 6.87 9.87 -14.28
C LEU A 37 6.87 9.88 -15.81
N PRO A 38 7.89 10.46 -16.47
CA PRO A 38 7.93 10.57 -17.92
C PRO A 38 8.05 9.20 -18.60
N GLU A 39 8.86 8.29 -18.06
CA GLU A 39 9.01 6.92 -18.52
C GLU A 39 9.16 5.99 -17.32
N PHE A 40 8.42 4.89 -17.30
CA PHE A 40 8.54 3.86 -16.28
C PHE A 40 8.15 2.49 -16.82
N LYS A 41 8.67 1.44 -16.16
CA LYS A 41 8.14 0.09 -16.33
C LYS A 41 7.24 -0.26 -15.15
N LEU A 42 6.13 -0.94 -15.43
CA LEU A 42 5.15 -1.36 -14.43
C LEU A 42 5.31 -2.84 -14.09
N VAL A 43 5.28 -3.16 -12.79
CA VAL A 43 5.17 -4.52 -12.23
C VAL A 43 3.88 -4.58 -11.41
N PRO A 44 2.76 -5.03 -12.01
CA PRO A 44 1.48 -5.13 -11.30
C PRO A 44 1.50 -6.36 -10.39
N LEU A 45 1.15 -6.19 -9.10
CA LEU A 45 1.01 -7.29 -8.15
C LEU A 45 -0.30 -7.12 -7.39
N MET A 46 -1.11 -8.18 -7.38
CA MET A 46 -2.35 -8.27 -6.63
C MET A 46 -2.17 -9.25 -5.47
N MET A 47 -2.75 -8.93 -4.30
CA MET A 47 -2.64 -9.77 -3.11
C MET A 47 -4.01 -10.29 -2.69
N GLU A 48 -4.25 -11.57 -2.94
CA GLU A 48 -5.42 -12.28 -2.41
C GLU A 48 -5.21 -12.60 -0.92
N ASN A 49 -4.17 -13.37 -0.59
CA ASN A 49 -3.80 -13.63 0.80
C ASN A 49 -2.99 -12.45 1.36
N GLN A 50 -3.57 -11.73 2.31
CA GLN A 50 -2.97 -10.56 2.95
C GLN A 50 -2.47 -10.85 4.38
N SER A 51 -2.20 -12.12 4.73
CA SER A 51 -1.62 -12.46 6.03
C SER A 51 -0.24 -11.80 6.22
N ILE A 52 0.15 -11.55 7.46
CA ILE A 52 1.45 -10.93 7.76
C ILE A 52 2.62 -11.80 7.28
N GLU A 53 2.47 -13.12 7.32
CA GLU A 53 3.46 -14.09 6.81
C GLU A 53 3.63 -13.93 5.29
N THR A 54 2.51 -13.78 4.56
CA THR A 54 2.53 -13.55 3.11
C THR A 54 3.18 -12.20 2.79
N CYS A 55 2.85 -11.16 3.56
CA CYS A 55 3.46 -9.83 3.41
C CYS A 55 4.97 -9.87 3.66
N GLN A 56 5.43 -10.61 4.67
CA GLN A 56 6.85 -10.78 4.98
C GLN A 56 7.58 -11.55 3.87
N GLY A 57 7.00 -12.64 3.37
CA GLY A 57 7.55 -13.42 2.27
C GLY A 57 7.70 -12.58 1.00
N LEU A 58 6.63 -11.91 0.59
CA LEU A 58 6.63 -11.04 -0.59
C LEU A 58 7.61 -9.87 -0.41
N ALA A 59 7.65 -9.22 0.76
CA ALA A 59 8.57 -8.13 1.03
C ALA A 59 10.05 -8.53 0.88
N GLN A 60 10.41 -9.74 1.34
CA GLN A 60 11.76 -10.27 1.17
C GLN A 60 12.10 -10.53 -0.30
N VAL A 61 11.16 -11.09 -1.07
CA VAL A 61 11.32 -11.30 -2.52
C VAL A 61 11.54 -9.95 -3.22
N LEU A 62 10.67 -8.97 -2.96
CA LEU A 62 10.77 -7.63 -3.53
C LEU A 62 12.09 -6.96 -3.17
N ALA A 63 12.51 -7.01 -1.90
CA ALA A 63 13.79 -6.45 -1.47
C ALA A 63 14.99 -7.08 -2.20
N ARG A 64 14.96 -8.40 -2.48
CA ARG A 64 16.02 -9.07 -3.25
C ARG A 64 15.98 -8.68 -4.74
N VAL A 65 14.81 -8.75 -5.37
CA VAL A 65 14.63 -8.49 -6.81
C VAL A 65 14.98 -7.05 -7.17
N PHE A 66 14.73 -6.11 -6.25
CA PHE A 66 14.91 -4.67 -6.45
C PHE A 66 16.09 -4.07 -5.67
N ALA A 67 16.96 -4.89 -5.06
CA ALA A 67 18.09 -4.42 -4.24
C ALA A 67 19.02 -3.41 -4.94
N GLN A 68 19.20 -3.54 -6.25
CA GLN A 68 20.04 -2.65 -7.07
C GLN A 68 19.23 -1.83 -8.08
N GLY A 69 17.90 -1.87 -7.98
CA GLY A 69 17.00 -1.20 -8.92
C GLY A 69 16.62 0.21 -8.47
N ASN A 70 16.27 1.06 -9.44
CA ASN A 70 15.51 2.28 -9.19
C ASN A 70 14.02 1.93 -9.26
N ALA A 71 13.43 1.54 -8.13
CA ALA A 71 12.05 1.09 -8.04
C ALA A 71 11.24 1.98 -7.09
N LEU A 72 10.04 2.35 -7.53
CA LEU A 72 9.01 2.97 -6.71
C LEU A 72 7.99 1.90 -6.32
N PHE A 73 7.84 1.66 -5.02
CA PHE A 73 6.79 0.78 -4.50
C PHE A 73 5.54 1.60 -4.19
N VAL A 74 4.40 1.18 -4.72
CA VAL A 74 3.10 1.83 -4.52
C VAL A 74 2.14 0.82 -3.89
N ALA A 75 1.65 1.12 -2.69
CA ALA A 75 0.54 0.40 -2.07
C ALA A 75 -0.75 1.20 -2.31
N SER A 76 -1.69 0.64 -3.06
CA SER A 76 -3.00 1.26 -3.33
C SER A 76 -3.96 0.86 -2.21
N SER A 77 -4.57 1.84 -1.53
CA SER A 77 -5.53 1.59 -0.45
C SER A 77 -6.35 2.83 -0.13
N ASP A 78 -7.65 2.62 0.09
CA ASP A 78 -8.48 3.46 0.96
C ASP A 78 -8.36 2.97 2.43
N LEU A 79 -8.76 3.80 3.38
CA LEU A 79 -8.77 3.47 4.82
C LEU A 79 -10.14 2.91 5.26
N SER A 80 -10.81 3.54 6.22
CA SER A 80 -12.13 3.10 6.69
C SER A 80 -13.25 3.40 5.69
N HIS A 81 -14.32 2.58 5.72
CA HIS A 81 -15.43 2.65 4.76
C HIS A 81 -16.80 2.78 5.44
N PHE A 82 -17.58 3.77 4.98
CA PHE A 82 -19.01 3.94 5.28
C PHE A 82 -19.38 4.14 6.76
N TYR A 83 -18.44 4.59 7.58
CA TYR A 83 -18.72 5.07 8.93
C TYR A 83 -19.16 6.54 8.93
N ASP A 84 -19.73 6.98 10.05
CA ASP A 84 -19.82 8.41 10.33
C ASP A 84 -18.41 9.02 10.42
N TYR A 85 -18.32 10.32 10.14
CA TYR A 85 -17.07 11.05 10.03
C TYR A 85 -16.16 10.86 11.25
N ASP A 86 -16.71 10.92 12.47
CA ASP A 86 -15.91 10.90 13.69
C ASP A 86 -15.37 9.49 13.97
N ARG A 87 -16.15 8.45 13.65
CA ARG A 87 -15.68 7.07 13.72
C ARG A 87 -14.64 6.76 12.66
N ALA A 88 -14.86 7.18 11.41
CA ALA A 88 -13.89 7.05 10.32
C ALA A 88 -12.55 7.70 10.71
N ALA A 89 -12.59 8.97 11.14
CA ALA A 89 -11.39 9.70 11.56
C ALA A 89 -10.62 9.05 12.72
N LYS A 90 -11.29 8.30 13.61
CA LYS A 90 -10.62 7.55 14.68
C LYS A 90 -9.91 6.31 14.14
N LEU A 91 -10.56 5.53 13.27
CA LEU A 91 -9.97 4.34 12.65
C LEU A 91 -8.80 4.72 11.74
N ASP A 92 -9.00 5.74 10.90
CA ASP A 92 -8.00 6.22 9.94
C ASP A 92 -6.76 6.76 10.66
N ARG A 93 -6.95 7.54 11.73
CA ARG A 93 -5.83 8.04 12.54
C ARG A 93 -5.01 6.89 13.10
N ARG A 94 -5.66 5.81 13.57
CA ARG A 94 -4.94 4.66 14.09
C ARG A 94 -4.09 3.97 13.02
N ALA A 95 -4.64 3.76 11.82
CA ALA A 95 -3.88 3.24 10.69
C ALA A 95 -2.67 4.13 10.36
N LEU A 96 -2.89 5.44 10.23
CA LEU A 96 -1.84 6.40 9.89
C LEU A 96 -0.76 6.52 10.98
N GLU A 97 -1.12 6.35 12.25
CA GLU A 97 -0.15 6.28 13.35
C GLU A 97 0.77 5.06 13.23
N ASP A 98 0.23 3.88 12.96
CA ASP A 98 1.05 2.67 12.78
C ASP A 98 1.94 2.78 11.54
N ILE A 99 1.40 3.26 10.42
CA ILE A 99 2.13 3.54 9.18
C ILE A 99 3.24 4.57 9.43
N GLY A 100 2.92 5.68 10.09
CA GLY A 100 3.87 6.76 10.38
C GLY A 100 4.99 6.35 11.35
N ARG A 101 4.72 5.39 12.26
CA ARG A 101 5.74 4.75 13.11
C ARG A 101 6.61 3.73 12.37
N TYR A 102 6.34 3.51 11.08
CA TYR A 102 7.00 2.49 10.28
C TYR A 102 6.84 1.07 10.86
N ASP A 103 5.67 0.80 11.46
CA ASP A 103 5.36 -0.43 12.19
C ASP A 103 4.38 -1.31 11.39
N ALA A 104 4.90 -2.06 10.43
CA ALA A 104 4.11 -2.96 9.59
C ALA A 104 3.42 -4.08 10.38
N VAL A 105 4.05 -4.61 11.43
CA VAL A 105 3.52 -5.71 12.24
C VAL A 105 2.41 -5.20 13.16
N GLY A 106 2.64 -4.03 13.79
CA GLY A 106 1.61 -3.35 14.58
C GLY A 106 0.40 -2.97 13.74
N PHE A 107 0.63 -2.41 12.55
CA PHE A 107 -0.42 -2.11 11.59
C PHE A 107 -1.24 -3.35 11.21
N ALA A 108 -0.59 -4.43 10.77
CA ALA A 108 -1.29 -5.66 10.38
C ALA A 108 -2.08 -6.28 11.53
N ARG A 109 -1.54 -6.28 12.75
CA ARG A 109 -2.26 -6.72 13.96
C ARG A 109 -3.47 -5.84 14.25
N ASP A 110 -3.33 -4.54 14.09
CA ASP A 110 -4.40 -3.59 14.41
C ASP A 110 -5.53 -3.65 13.38
N VAL A 111 -5.22 -3.93 12.10
CA VAL A 111 -6.23 -4.31 11.09
C VAL A 111 -6.91 -5.62 11.47
N ALA A 112 -6.14 -6.68 11.78
CA ALA A 112 -6.69 -7.99 12.13
C ALA A 112 -7.57 -8.00 13.40
N THR A 113 -7.34 -7.05 14.31
CA THR A 113 -8.12 -6.88 15.55
C THR A 113 -9.21 -5.81 15.46
N GLY A 114 -9.43 -5.21 14.28
CA GLY A 114 -10.48 -4.21 14.05
C GLY A 114 -10.23 -2.86 14.73
N LYS A 115 -8.98 -2.55 15.09
CA LYS A 115 -8.59 -1.24 15.65
C LYS A 115 -8.45 -0.17 14.57
N CYS A 116 -8.17 -0.58 13.34
CA CYS A 116 -8.17 0.26 12.15
C CYS A 116 -8.56 -0.57 10.93
N GLU A 117 -8.75 0.09 9.78
CA GLU A 117 -9.14 -0.55 8.53
C GLU A 117 -8.36 0.05 7.37
N ALA A 118 -8.06 -0.79 6.37
CA ALA A 118 -7.51 -0.40 5.08
C ALA A 118 -7.79 -1.54 4.08
N CYS A 119 -8.32 -1.22 2.90
CA CYS A 119 -8.61 -2.26 1.89
C CYS A 119 -7.33 -2.88 1.29
N GLY A 120 -6.23 -2.10 1.27
CA GLY A 120 -4.89 -2.52 0.88
C GLY A 120 -3.96 -2.75 2.07
N ALA A 121 -4.45 -3.33 3.16
CA ALA A 121 -3.65 -3.59 4.36
C ALA A 121 -2.40 -4.46 4.06
N GLY A 122 -2.55 -5.52 3.28
CA GLY A 122 -1.45 -6.39 2.85
C GLY A 122 -0.41 -5.66 1.98
N PRO A 123 -0.83 -4.96 0.91
CA PRO A 123 0.06 -4.10 0.12
C PRO A 123 0.80 -3.06 0.97
N ILE A 124 0.13 -2.37 1.88
CA ILE A 124 0.77 -1.39 2.79
C ILE A 124 1.83 -2.07 3.65
N ALA A 125 1.48 -3.16 4.34
CA ALA A 125 2.42 -3.89 5.20
C ALA A 125 3.63 -4.40 4.41
N THR A 126 3.40 -4.94 3.21
CA THR A 126 4.44 -5.42 2.30
C THR A 126 5.39 -4.30 1.89
N VAL A 127 4.87 -3.14 1.48
CA VAL A 127 5.69 -1.99 1.09
C VAL A 127 6.49 -1.48 2.27
N LEU A 128 5.90 -1.37 3.46
CA LEU A 128 6.63 -0.94 4.65
C LEU A 128 7.79 -1.90 4.97
N LEU A 129 7.57 -3.21 4.92
CA LEU A 129 8.61 -4.22 5.15
C LEU A 129 9.70 -4.19 4.07
N ALA A 130 9.31 -4.16 2.78
CA ALA A 130 10.23 -4.20 1.66
C ALA A 130 11.13 -2.97 1.62
N THR A 131 10.53 -1.78 1.75
CA THR A 131 11.29 -0.53 1.74
C THR A 131 12.22 -0.41 2.94
N LYS A 132 11.83 -0.93 4.11
CA LYS A 132 12.70 -0.97 5.29
C LYS A 132 13.91 -1.88 5.06
N ALA A 133 13.70 -3.05 4.44
CA ALA A 133 14.79 -3.95 4.05
C ALA A 133 15.72 -3.34 2.99
N LEU A 134 15.21 -2.44 2.16
CA LEU A 134 15.97 -1.67 1.15
C LEU A 134 16.64 -0.40 1.72
N GLY A 135 16.56 -0.19 3.04
CA GLY A 135 17.22 0.92 3.73
C GLY A 135 16.38 2.20 3.83
N GLY A 136 15.08 2.15 3.58
CA GLY A 136 14.16 3.22 3.96
C GLY A 136 14.15 3.40 5.49
N ASP A 137 14.19 4.65 5.95
CA ASP A 137 14.34 4.97 7.39
C ASP A 137 13.26 5.91 7.93
N LYS A 138 12.45 6.52 7.05
CA LYS A 138 11.45 7.49 7.43
C LYS A 138 10.15 7.32 6.65
N VAL A 139 9.04 7.28 7.37
CA VAL A 139 7.69 7.40 6.81
C VAL A 139 7.14 8.78 7.15
N THR A 140 6.64 9.49 6.14
CA THR A 140 5.99 10.80 6.31
C THR A 140 4.54 10.70 5.86
N ILE A 141 3.60 11.00 6.75
CA ILE A 141 2.19 11.18 6.38
C ILE A 141 2.08 12.54 5.69
N LEU A 142 1.74 12.54 4.40
CA LEU A 142 1.68 13.73 3.56
C LEU A 142 0.33 14.43 3.71
N LYS A 143 -0.75 13.64 3.73
CA LYS A 143 -2.11 14.17 3.84
C LYS A 143 -3.08 13.10 4.34
N TYR A 144 -4.10 13.57 5.04
CA TYR A 144 -5.29 12.82 5.38
C TYR A 144 -6.52 13.67 5.02
N ALA A 145 -7.55 13.02 4.48
CA ALA A 145 -8.89 13.55 4.27
C ALA A 145 -9.89 12.40 4.22
N ASN A 146 -11.18 12.69 4.31
CA ASN A 146 -12.22 11.73 3.95
C ASN A 146 -13.22 12.36 2.97
N SER A 147 -14.07 11.54 2.36
CA SER A 147 -15.03 12.01 1.36
C SER A 147 -15.96 13.12 1.87
N GLY A 148 -16.27 13.15 3.17
CA GLY A 148 -17.08 14.20 3.80
C GLY A 148 -16.42 15.58 3.81
N ASP A 149 -15.08 15.66 3.73
CA ASP A 149 -14.36 16.94 3.61
C ASP A 149 -14.61 17.62 2.26
N VAL A 150 -15.05 16.86 1.25
CA VAL A 150 -15.34 17.36 -0.10
C VAL A 150 -16.84 17.48 -0.34
N THR A 151 -17.62 16.47 0.05
CA THR A 151 -19.06 16.41 -0.25
C THR A 151 -19.93 17.09 0.80
N GLY A 152 -19.43 17.26 2.03
CA GLY A 152 -20.21 17.70 3.19
C GLY A 152 -21.09 16.61 3.81
N ASP A 153 -21.22 15.43 3.18
CA ASP A 153 -21.91 14.28 3.77
C ASP A 153 -21.00 13.58 4.78
N ARG A 154 -21.42 13.59 6.05
CA ARG A 154 -20.64 13.07 7.18
C ARG A 154 -21.19 11.76 7.75
N TRP A 155 -22.20 11.15 7.10
CA TRP A 155 -22.86 9.95 7.62
C TRP A 155 -22.22 8.64 7.16
N ARG A 156 -21.63 8.64 5.96
CA ARG A 156 -21.02 7.46 5.35
C ARG A 156 -19.81 7.87 4.52
N VAL A 157 -18.67 8.08 5.19
CA VAL A 157 -17.46 8.57 4.54
C VAL A 157 -16.48 7.44 4.20
N VAL A 158 -15.57 7.71 3.26
CA VAL A 158 -14.40 6.87 2.97
C VAL A 158 -13.14 7.67 3.31
N GLY A 159 -12.21 7.05 4.04
CA GLY A 159 -10.96 7.67 4.46
C GLY A 159 -9.85 7.55 3.42
N TYR A 160 -9.09 8.62 3.22
CA TYR A 160 -7.98 8.70 2.27
C TYR A 160 -6.70 9.18 2.95
N GLY A 161 -5.62 8.42 2.83
CA GLY A 161 -4.30 8.74 3.38
C GLY A 161 -3.21 8.69 2.32
N ALA A 162 -2.33 9.68 2.32
CA ALA A 162 -1.11 9.68 1.52
C ALA A 162 0.12 9.62 2.44
N ALA A 163 1.03 8.69 2.18
CA ALA A 163 2.28 8.54 2.92
C ALA A 163 3.45 8.29 1.95
N ALA A 164 4.64 8.78 2.32
CA ALA A 164 5.87 8.54 1.58
C ALA A 164 6.92 7.91 2.49
N VAL A 165 7.55 6.86 1.98
CA VAL A 165 8.75 6.27 2.57
C VAL A 165 9.98 6.89 1.89
N THR A 166 10.93 7.33 2.69
CA THR A 166 12.19 7.92 2.22
C THR A 166 13.38 7.34 2.98
N ARG A 167 14.56 7.49 2.40
CA ARG A 167 15.84 7.25 3.05
C ARG A 167 16.53 8.59 3.25
N SER A 168 17.02 8.85 4.47
CA SER A 168 17.81 10.04 4.76
C SER A 168 19.15 9.96 4.02
N ALA A 169 19.64 11.10 3.53
CA ALA A 169 20.90 11.20 2.80
C ALA A 169 22.12 10.99 3.71
#